data_AF-A0A0T6BGZ8-F1
#
_entry.id   AF-A0A0T6BGZ8-F1
#
_cell.length_a   1.000
_cell.length_b   1.000
_cell.length_c   1.000
_cell.angle_alpha   90.00
_cell.angle_beta   90.00
_cell.angle_gamma   90.00
#
_symmetry.space_group_name_H-M   'P 1'
#
loop_
_entity.id
_entity.type
_entity.pdbx_description
1 polymer ?
#
loop_
_entity_poly.entity_id
_entity_poly.type
_entity_poly.pdbx_seq_one_letter_code
_entity_poly.pdbx_strand_id
1 'polypeptide(L)'
;CRPVLHDHTHEDKGPLSPEVTSRLPPLDASPEEARQLGYMPHRDDYEREYDMSAEELVSSLQLNNKSEDTEIETALKLAQVDMYIRRLRERYRRKRAVRDYQLVAKFFANHRKDLKKPLTKEQRELRDNMRVFSQFLTAGEHERLINSIERERELRLRLSELLRYRSLGLTTQDEIIHYEQHVAYQRQQQLRQNKAAKLNRKSVVNKHRLYQFTFNLGQQWLCNINTGTSIKKRKKRRRPKFHRRKVHVASRRRIREQQQLSQQQLG
;
A
#
# COMPACT_ATOMS: atom_id res chain seq x y z
N CYS A 1 44.88 -22.72 -29.53
CA CYS A 1 44.81 -23.11 -28.11
C CYS A 1 44.08 -22.00 -27.35
N ARG A 2 42.96 -22.30 -26.69
CA ARG A 2 42.25 -21.31 -25.85
C ARG A 2 42.96 -21.29 -24.48
N PRO A 3 43.34 -20.13 -23.93
CA PRO A 3 44.01 -20.08 -22.64
C PRO A 3 43.08 -20.63 -21.54
N VAL A 4 43.62 -21.49 -20.69
CA VAL A 4 42.93 -22.00 -19.50
C VAL A 4 43.07 -20.94 -18.43
N LEU A 5 41.98 -20.23 -18.15
CA LEU A 5 41.93 -19.22 -17.10
C LEU A 5 41.74 -19.94 -15.77
N HIS A 6 42.77 -19.97 -14.95
CA HIS A 6 42.68 -20.51 -13.59
C HIS A 6 42.16 -19.41 -12.67
N ASP A 7 40.97 -19.62 -12.14
CA ASP A 7 40.36 -18.74 -11.15
C ASP A 7 40.98 -19.03 -9.78
N HIS A 8 41.66 -18.03 -9.21
CA HIS A 8 42.28 -18.10 -7.89
C HIS A 8 41.40 -17.50 -6.79
N THR A 9 40.15 -17.14 -7.09
CA THR A 9 39.20 -16.70 -6.07
C THR A 9 38.72 -17.91 -5.25
N HIS A 10 38.87 -17.85 -3.93
CA HIS A 10 38.30 -18.84 -3.03
C HIS A 10 36.77 -18.84 -3.18
N GLU A 11 36.12 -20.00 -3.21
CA GLU A 11 34.65 -20.08 -3.27
C GLU A 11 34.04 -19.26 -2.13
N ASP A 12 33.47 -18.10 -2.46
CA ASP A 12 32.67 -17.33 -1.52
C ASP A 12 31.35 -18.11 -1.36
N LYS A 13 31.10 -18.64 -0.16
CA LYS A 13 29.82 -19.28 0.18
C LYS A 13 28.91 -18.33 0.96
N GLY A 14 29.27 -17.05 0.99
CA GLY A 14 28.47 -16.01 1.59
C GLY A 14 27.12 -15.86 0.91
N PRO A 15 26.14 -15.25 1.59
CA PRO A 15 24.80 -14.99 1.04
C PRO A 15 24.79 -14.05 -0.18
N LEU A 16 25.97 -13.55 -0.59
CA LEU A 16 26.20 -12.63 -1.69
C LEU A 16 27.14 -13.21 -2.75
N SER A 17 27.41 -14.52 -2.71
CA SER A 17 28.33 -15.08 -3.68
C SER A 17 27.76 -15.04 -5.10
N PRO A 18 28.63 -14.95 -6.12
CA PRO A 18 28.21 -15.01 -7.52
C PRO A 18 27.33 -16.24 -7.81
N GLU A 19 27.60 -17.39 -7.17
CA GLU A 19 26.81 -18.62 -7.32
C GLU A 19 25.37 -18.50 -6.79
N VAL A 20 25.14 -17.69 -5.76
CA VAL A 20 23.80 -17.48 -5.21
C VAL A 20 23.00 -16.55 -6.11
N THR A 21 23.62 -15.53 -6.69
CA THR A 21 22.97 -14.65 -7.69
C THR A 21 22.78 -15.26 -9.05
N SER A 22 23.69 -16.13 -9.51
CA SER A 22 23.59 -16.77 -10.84
C SER A 22 22.42 -17.74 -10.95
N ARG A 23 21.88 -18.21 -9.81
CA ARG A 23 20.68 -19.05 -9.75
C ARG A 23 19.38 -18.30 -9.93
N LEU A 24 19.39 -16.96 -9.85
CA LEU A 24 18.16 -16.18 -9.99
C LEU A 24 17.78 -16.02 -11.48
N PRO A 25 16.48 -16.08 -11.81
CA PRO A 25 16.03 -15.80 -13.17
C PRO A 25 16.51 -14.43 -13.65
N PRO A 26 16.84 -14.27 -14.94
CA PRO A 26 17.14 -12.96 -15.52
C PRO A 26 16.02 -11.95 -15.25
N LEU A 27 16.38 -10.67 -15.18
CA LEU A 27 15.39 -9.60 -15.04
C LEU A 27 14.50 -9.55 -16.29
N ASP A 28 13.18 -9.62 -16.08
CA ASP A 28 12.19 -9.50 -17.14
C ASP A 28 11.96 -8.01 -17.45
N ALA A 29 12.74 -7.48 -18.40
CA ALA A 29 12.63 -6.11 -18.88
C ALA A 29 12.72 -6.09 -20.41
N SER A 30 11.76 -5.42 -21.05
CA SER A 30 11.81 -5.16 -22.49
C SER A 30 13.07 -4.35 -22.84
N PRO A 31 13.67 -4.50 -24.05
CA PRO A 31 14.82 -3.69 -24.46
C PRO A 31 14.62 -2.18 -24.33
N GLU A 32 13.38 -1.71 -24.51
CA GLU A 32 13.02 -0.31 -24.32
C GLU A 32 13.02 0.11 -22.84
N GLU A 33 12.45 -0.74 -21.97
CA GLU A 33 12.43 -0.54 -20.52
C GLU A 33 13.84 -0.60 -19.92
N ALA A 34 14.65 -1.54 -20.39
CA ALA A 34 16.05 -1.66 -20.02
C ALA A 34 16.82 -0.39 -20.37
N ARG A 35 16.62 0.16 -21.58
CA ARG A 35 17.23 1.44 -22.00
C ARG A 35 16.77 2.60 -21.12
N GLN A 36 15.49 2.67 -20.76
CA GLN A 36 14.96 3.72 -19.88
C GLN A 36 15.60 3.69 -18.48
N LEU A 37 16.00 2.50 -18.01
CA LEU A 37 16.66 2.31 -16.72
C LEU A 37 18.18 2.37 -16.78
N GLY A 38 18.78 2.44 -17.98
CA GLY A 38 20.23 2.23 -18.15
C GLY A 38 20.66 0.81 -17.72
N TYR A 39 19.76 -0.17 -17.82
CA TYR A 39 20.05 -1.57 -17.51
C TYR A 39 20.69 -2.26 -18.73
N MET A 40 21.81 -2.94 -18.52
CA MET A 40 22.59 -3.68 -19.51
C MET A 40 22.31 -5.18 -19.37
N PRO A 41 21.43 -5.80 -20.19
CA PRO A 41 20.96 -7.17 -19.95
C PRO A 41 22.07 -8.24 -20.02
N HIS A 42 23.07 -8.06 -20.87
CA HIS A 42 24.18 -9.02 -21.02
C HIS A 42 25.19 -8.98 -19.87
N ARG A 43 25.24 -7.87 -19.13
CA ARG A 43 26.09 -7.70 -17.94
C ARG A 43 25.30 -7.87 -16.65
N ASP A 44 23.98 -7.83 -16.76
CA ASP A 44 23.04 -7.87 -15.64
C ASP A 44 23.33 -6.75 -14.63
N ASP A 45 23.56 -5.55 -15.17
CA ASP A 45 24.06 -4.40 -14.43
C ASP A 45 23.42 -3.08 -14.87
N TYR A 46 23.51 -2.04 -14.04
CA TYR A 46 22.97 -0.71 -14.32
C TYR A 46 24.10 0.28 -14.57
N GLU A 47 23.94 1.19 -15.54
CA GLU A 47 24.88 2.28 -15.80
C GLU A 47 25.10 3.18 -14.58
N ARG A 48 24.06 3.36 -13.76
CA ARG A 48 24.13 4.08 -12.49
C ARG A 48 23.63 3.19 -11.37
N GLU A 49 24.54 2.81 -10.48
CA GLU A 49 24.22 1.94 -9.37
C GLU A 49 23.66 2.70 -8.15
N TYR A 50 23.09 1.93 -7.22
CA TYR A 50 22.73 2.46 -5.92
C TYR A 50 23.99 2.90 -5.16
N ASP A 51 23.99 4.17 -4.72
CA ASP A 51 25.03 4.74 -3.88
C ASP A 51 26.45 4.71 -4.49
N MET A 52 26.61 5.38 -5.64
CA MET A 52 27.91 5.57 -6.30
C MET A 52 28.94 6.26 -5.38
N SER A 53 28.49 7.11 -4.44
CA SER A 53 29.38 7.80 -3.50
C SER A 53 30.18 6.87 -2.59
N ALA A 54 29.80 5.59 -2.49
CA ALA A 54 30.57 4.62 -1.73
C ALA A 54 32.01 4.48 -2.23
N GLU A 55 32.26 4.62 -3.53
CA GLU A 55 33.60 4.51 -4.12
C GLU A 55 34.53 5.66 -3.72
N GLU A 56 33.97 6.82 -3.34
CA GLU A 56 34.72 7.94 -2.78
C GLU A 56 35.40 7.58 -1.46
N LEU A 57 34.86 6.61 -0.71
CA LEU A 57 35.49 6.12 0.53
C LEU A 57 36.81 5.41 0.26
N VAL A 58 37.09 4.93 -0.94
CA VAL A 58 38.32 4.18 -1.24
C VAL A 58 39.18 4.92 -2.28
N SER A 59 38.66 5.96 -2.92
CA SER A 59 39.36 6.70 -3.97
C SER A 59 40.67 7.34 -3.52
N SER A 60 40.76 7.78 -2.27
CA SER A 60 41.96 8.39 -1.67
C SER A 60 42.82 7.40 -0.87
N LEU A 61 42.45 6.12 -0.83
CA LEU A 61 43.14 5.12 -0.03
C LEU A 61 44.50 4.78 -0.66
N GLN A 62 45.59 5.11 0.04
CA GLN A 62 46.95 4.80 -0.40
C GLN A 62 47.38 3.41 0.10
N LEU A 63 47.67 2.50 -0.82
CA LEU A 63 48.18 1.16 -0.54
C LEU A 63 49.71 1.18 -0.55
N ASN A 64 50.30 1.72 0.52
CA ASN A 64 51.75 1.70 0.71
C ASN A 64 52.20 0.28 1.13
N ASN A 65 53.49 -0.03 1.00
CA ASN A 65 54.03 -1.30 1.50
C ASN A 65 53.72 -1.43 3.01
N LYS A 66 53.21 -2.60 3.44
CA LYS A 66 52.82 -2.86 4.85
C LYS A 66 53.89 -2.54 5.90
N SER A 67 55.16 -2.44 5.50
CA SER A 67 56.28 -2.08 6.37
C SER A 67 56.34 -0.58 6.72
N GLU A 68 55.68 0.28 5.95
CA GLU A 68 55.69 1.73 6.11
C GLU A 68 54.53 2.23 6.98
N ASP A 69 53.40 1.51 6.97
CA ASP A 69 52.21 1.91 7.71
C ASP A 69 52.35 1.58 9.19
N THR A 70 52.03 2.54 10.05
CA THR A 70 51.87 2.28 11.49
C THR A 70 50.65 1.37 11.71
N GLU A 71 50.62 0.63 12.82
CA GLU A 71 49.48 -0.21 13.19
C GLU A 71 48.15 0.57 13.21
N ILE A 72 48.18 1.83 13.67
CA ILE A 72 47.02 2.74 13.69
C ILE A 72 46.55 3.08 12.26
N GLU A 73 47.48 3.35 11.35
CA GLU A 73 47.16 3.66 9.95
C GLU A 73 46.59 2.43 9.25
N THR A 74 47.16 1.26 9.52
CA THR A 74 46.63 -0.02 9.02
C THR A 74 45.20 -0.24 9.53
N ALA A 75 44.94 -0.04 10.82
CA ALA A 75 43.61 -0.18 11.40
C ALA A 75 42.61 0.82 10.81
N LEU A 76 43.02 2.07 10.56
CA LEU A 76 42.19 3.08 9.92
C LEU A 76 41.84 2.70 8.49
N LYS A 77 42.82 2.25 7.70
CA LYS A 77 42.60 1.77 6.32
C LYS A 77 41.64 0.58 6.30
N LEU A 78 41.80 -0.37 7.23
CA LEU A 78 40.88 -1.51 7.37
C LEU A 78 39.46 -1.05 7.71
N ALA A 79 39.29 -0.10 8.64
CA ALA A 79 37.97 0.44 8.98
C ALA A 79 37.29 1.15 7.79
N GLN A 80 38.07 1.89 6.99
CA GLN A 80 37.59 2.56 5.78
C GLN A 80 37.14 1.54 4.71
N VAL A 81 37.92 0.47 4.50
CA VAL A 81 37.55 -0.65 3.62
C VAL A 81 36.31 -1.37 4.14
N ASP A 82 36.19 -1.61 5.44
CA ASP A 82 35.01 -2.23 6.05
C ASP A 82 33.74 -1.39 5.83
N MET A 83 33.84 -0.06 5.96
CA MET A 83 32.74 0.86 5.64
C MET A 83 32.32 0.74 4.18
N TYR A 84 33.27 0.68 3.26
CA TYR A 84 33.01 0.47 1.83
C TYR A 84 32.34 -0.88 1.55
N ILE A 85 32.86 -1.97 2.12
CA ILE A 85 32.29 -3.32 1.99
C ILE A 85 30.84 -3.34 2.48
N ARG A 86 30.53 -2.71 3.61
CA ARG A 86 29.14 -2.64 4.12
C ARG A 86 28.20 -1.96 3.12
N ARG A 87 28.64 -0.88 2.44
CA ARG A 87 27.85 -0.19 1.41
C ARG A 87 27.68 -1.06 0.16
N LEU A 88 28.73 -1.77 -0.28
CA LEU A 88 28.65 -2.73 -1.39
C LEU A 88 27.68 -3.88 -1.11
N ARG A 89 27.69 -4.43 0.12
CA ARG A 89 26.77 -5.51 0.52
C ARG A 89 25.31 -5.07 0.36
N GLU A 90 25.00 -3.87 0.81
CA GLU A 90 23.65 -3.33 0.69
C GLU A 90 23.27 -3.03 -0.77
N ARG A 91 24.21 -2.53 -1.59
CA ARG A 91 24.03 -2.35 -3.04
C ARG A 91 23.68 -3.68 -3.72
N TYR A 92 24.47 -4.72 -3.47
CA TYR A 92 24.22 -6.06 -4.00
C TYR A 92 22.88 -6.63 -3.51
N ARG A 93 22.59 -6.49 -2.22
CA ARG A 93 21.33 -6.95 -1.62
C ARG A 93 20.12 -6.34 -2.32
N ARG A 94 20.16 -5.05 -2.65
CA ARG A 94 19.10 -4.39 -3.43
C ARG A 94 19.00 -4.94 -4.84
N LYS A 95 20.12 -5.10 -5.57
CA LYS A 95 20.11 -5.71 -6.92
C LYS A 95 19.49 -7.11 -6.90
N ARG A 96 19.89 -7.94 -5.94
CA ARG A 96 19.34 -9.29 -5.72
C ARG A 96 17.83 -9.24 -5.51
N ALA A 97 17.34 -8.38 -4.61
CA ALA A 97 15.92 -8.24 -4.33
C ALA A 97 15.12 -7.74 -5.55
N VAL A 98 15.67 -6.78 -6.31
CA VAL A 98 15.04 -6.28 -7.54
C VAL A 98 14.86 -7.38 -8.57
N ARG A 99 15.89 -8.22 -8.77
CA ARG A 99 15.87 -9.34 -9.71
C ARG A 99 14.91 -10.44 -9.25
N ASP A 100 15.11 -10.95 -8.04
CA ASP A 100 14.33 -12.07 -7.49
C ASP A 100 12.82 -11.78 -7.50
N TYR A 101 12.42 -10.60 -7.02
CA TYR A 101 11.01 -10.20 -7.00
C TYR A 101 10.48 -9.65 -8.33
N GLN A 102 11.33 -9.56 -9.36
CA GLN A 102 11.01 -8.98 -10.66
C GLN A 102 10.35 -7.60 -10.52
N LEU A 103 10.96 -6.74 -9.69
CA LEU A 103 10.36 -5.45 -9.31
C LEU A 103 10.24 -4.50 -10.51
N VAL A 104 11.16 -4.58 -11.47
CA VAL A 104 11.12 -3.79 -12.71
C VAL A 104 9.94 -4.21 -13.58
N ALA A 105 9.79 -5.52 -13.84
CA ALA A 105 8.64 -6.05 -14.58
C ALA A 105 7.32 -5.63 -13.93
N LYS A 106 7.22 -5.79 -12.59
CA LYS A 106 6.03 -5.40 -11.82
C LYS A 106 5.78 -3.89 -11.87
N PHE A 107 6.83 -3.06 -11.86
CA PHE A 107 6.72 -1.62 -11.98
C PHE A 107 6.08 -1.24 -13.33
N PHE A 108 6.63 -1.69 -14.45
CA PHE A 108 6.09 -1.36 -15.77
C PHE A 108 4.71 -2.00 -16.03
N ALA A 109 4.47 -3.23 -15.58
CA ALA A 109 3.16 -3.88 -15.69
C ALA A 109 2.04 -3.10 -14.95
N ASN A 110 2.34 -2.53 -13.78
CA ASN A 110 1.36 -1.71 -13.05
C ASN A 110 0.99 -0.42 -13.82
N HIS A 111 1.89 0.11 -14.65
CA HIS A 111 1.61 1.28 -15.48
C HIS A 111 0.75 0.93 -16.70
N ARG A 112 0.80 -0.31 -17.18
CA ARG A 112 0.01 -0.82 -18.32
C ARG A 112 -1.46 -1.12 -17.98
N LYS A 113 -1.88 -0.97 -16.71
CA LYS A 113 -3.25 -1.22 -16.23
C LYS A 113 -3.79 -2.62 -16.52
N ASP A 114 -2.93 -3.62 -16.61
CA ASP A 114 -3.37 -5.00 -16.79
C ASP A 114 -4.01 -5.53 -15.51
N LEU A 115 -5.35 -5.52 -15.50
CA LEU A 115 -6.29 -6.55 -15.03
C LEU A 115 -5.91 -7.46 -13.84
N LYS A 116 -5.21 -6.95 -12.82
CA LYS A 116 -5.15 -7.65 -11.54
C LYS A 116 -6.49 -7.48 -10.83
N LYS A 117 -7.11 -8.60 -10.44
CA LYS A 117 -8.29 -8.59 -9.57
C LYS A 117 -7.98 -7.70 -8.37
N PRO A 118 -8.84 -6.73 -8.02
CA PRO A 118 -8.59 -5.89 -6.86
C PRO A 118 -8.51 -6.77 -5.62
N LEU A 119 -7.34 -6.77 -4.97
CA LEU A 119 -7.14 -7.43 -3.70
C LEU A 119 -8.12 -6.86 -2.68
N THR A 120 -8.65 -7.73 -1.82
CA THR A 120 -9.44 -7.26 -0.67
C THR A 120 -8.55 -6.40 0.24
N LYS A 121 -9.17 -5.52 1.03
CA LYS A 121 -8.43 -4.66 1.97
C LYS A 121 -7.51 -5.48 2.88
N GLU A 122 -8.02 -6.60 3.38
CA GLU A 122 -7.30 -7.48 4.31
C GLU A 122 -6.13 -8.20 3.63
N GLN A 123 -6.30 -8.69 2.40
CA GLN A 123 -5.19 -9.29 1.64
C GLN A 123 -4.09 -8.27 1.34
N ARG A 124 -4.47 -7.03 1.04
CA ARG A 124 -3.50 -5.94 0.84
C ARG A 124 -2.72 -5.64 2.11
N GLU A 125 -3.42 -5.53 3.24
CA GLU A 125 -2.80 -5.29 4.55
C GLU A 125 -1.87 -6.43 4.96
N LEU A 126 -2.27 -7.69 4.73
CA LEU A 126 -1.39 -8.84 4.94
C LEU A 126 -0.12 -8.74 4.08
N ARG A 127 -0.25 -8.45 2.78
CA ARG A 127 0.91 -8.32 1.89
C ARG A 127 1.85 -7.19 2.29
N ASP A 128 1.30 -6.06 2.73
CA ASP A 128 2.07 -4.92 3.22
C ASP A 128 2.82 -5.27 4.52
N ASN A 129 2.16 -5.95 5.46
CA ASN A 129 2.79 -6.42 6.70
C ASN A 129 3.87 -7.46 6.43
N MET A 130 3.65 -8.36 5.47
CA MET A 130 4.60 -9.41 5.10
C MET A 130 5.78 -8.89 4.28
N ARG A 131 5.77 -7.64 3.84
CA ARG A 131 6.84 -7.05 3.01
C ARG A 131 8.19 -7.07 3.70
N VAL A 132 8.25 -6.97 5.03
CA VAL A 132 9.52 -7.02 5.79
C VAL A 132 10.28 -8.34 5.60
N PHE A 133 9.56 -9.44 5.34
CA PHE A 133 10.17 -10.75 5.12
C PHE A 133 10.73 -10.93 3.70
N SER A 134 10.44 -10.00 2.78
CA SER A 134 10.97 -10.07 1.41
C SER A 134 12.49 -9.94 1.33
N GLN A 135 13.08 -9.59 2.47
CA GLN A 135 14.50 -9.35 2.60
C GLN A 135 15.30 -10.60 2.97
N PHE A 136 14.60 -11.63 3.47
CA PHE A 136 15.17 -12.89 3.92
C PHE A 136 14.72 -14.08 3.09
N LEU A 137 13.52 -13.98 2.50
CA LEU A 137 12.94 -15.03 1.68
C LEU A 137 13.20 -14.74 0.20
N THR A 138 13.30 -15.80 -0.58
CA THR A 138 13.26 -15.71 -2.04
C THR A 138 11.86 -15.32 -2.49
N ALA A 139 11.68 -14.74 -3.68
CA ALA A 139 10.35 -14.31 -4.14
C ALA A 139 9.32 -15.45 -4.13
N GLY A 140 9.70 -16.64 -4.60
CA GLY A 140 8.82 -17.81 -4.57
C GLY A 140 8.52 -18.34 -3.16
N GLU A 141 9.44 -18.20 -2.20
CA GLU A 141 9.20 -18.58 -0.80
C GLU A 141 8.26 -17.59 -0.11
N HIS A 142 8.46 -16.31 -0.37
CA HIS A 142 7.62 -15.23 0.16
C HIS A 142 6.18 -15.32 -0.34
N GLU A 143 5.98 -15.59 -1.64
CA GLU A 143 4.63 -15.78 -2.19
C GLU A 143 3.97 -17.05 -1.63
N ARG A 144 4.71 -18.16 -1.47
CA ARG A 144 4.21 -19.38 -0.82
C ARG A 144 3.77 -19.12 0.62
N LEU A 145 4.56 -18.37 1.38
CA LEU A 145 4.22 -18.00 2.76
C LEU A 145 2.92 -17.20 2.82
N ILE A 146 2.78 -16.16 1.99
CA ILE A 146 1.55 -15.35 1.94
C ILE A 146 0.35 -16.22 1.59
N ASN A 147 0.47 -17.05 0.55
CA ASN A 147 -0.62 -17.93 0.12
C ASN A 147 -0.99 -18.95 1.21
N SER A 148 -0.02 -19.46 1.96
CA SER A 148 -0.27 -20.37 3.08
C SER A 148 -1.05 -19.70 4.21
N ILE A 149 -0.73 -18.45 4.55
CA ILE A 149 -1.45 -17.69 5.59
C ILE A 149 -2.88 -17.38 5.12
N GLU A 150 -3.06 -16.98 3.86
CA GLU A 150 -4.39 -16.75 3.28
C GLU A 150 -5.22 -18.03 3.29
N ARG A 151 -4.62 -19.16 2.90
CA ARG A 151 -5.25 -20.50 2.91
C ARG A 151 -5.63 -20.94 4.32
N GLU A 152 -4.73 -20.76 5.29
CA GLU A 152 -4.99 -21.11 6.70
C GLU A 152 -6.20 -20.32 7.22
N ARG A 153 -6.26 -19.02 6.93
CA ARG A 153 -7.36 -18.17 7.35
C ARG A 153 -8.69 -18.60 6.73
N GLU A 154 -8.69 -18.93 5.45
CA GLU A 154 -9.86 -19.48 4.74
C GLU A 154 -10.33 -20.79 5.39
N LEU A 155 -9.42 -21.71 5.71
CA LEU A 155 -9.73 -22.97 6.35
C LEU A 155 -10.29 -22.78 7.77
N ARG A 156 -9.73 -21.86 8.56
CA ARG A 156 -10.25 -21.53 9.89
C ARG A 156 -11.67 -20.96 9.81
N LEU A 157 -11.95 -20.09 8.84
CA LEU A 157 -13.30 -19.58 8.60
C LEU A 157 -14.24 -20.73 8.22
N ARG A 158 -13.84 -21.57 7.26
CA ARG A 158 -14.66 -22.71 6.83
C ARG A 158 -14.93 -23.69 7.96
N LEU A 159 -13.95 -23.96 8.81
CA LEU A 159 -14.11 -24.82 9.99
C LEU A 159 -15.14 -24.24 10.97
N SER A 160 -15.04 -22.94 11.27
CA SER A 160 -16.01 -22.28 12.16
C SER A 160 -17.44 -22.27 11.59
N GLU A 161 -17.60 -22.12 10.27
CA GLU A 161 -18.88 -22.29 9.59
C GLU A 161 -19.43 -23.70 9.75
N LEU A 162 -18.61 -24.73 9.50
CA LEU A 162 -19.02 -26.13 9.62
C LEU A 162 -19.41 -26.50 11.05
N LEU A 163 -18.66 -26.03 12.05
CA LEU A 163 -19.00 -26.21 13.47
C LEU A 163 -20.32 -25.52 13.81
N ARG A 164 -20.57 -24.33 13.26
CA ARG A 164 -21.85 -23.63 13.41
C ARG A 164 -23.00 -24.45 12.79
N TYR A 165 -22.85 -24.99 11.59
CA TYR A 165 -23.87 -25.84 10.97
C TYR A 165 -24.17 -27.09 11.80
N ARG A 166 -23.12 -27.73 12.33
CA ARG A 166 -23.28 -28.88 13.22
C ARG A 166 -24.03 -28.52 14.52
N SER A 167 -23.77 -27.34 15.09
CA SER A 167 -24.50 -26.85 16.27
C SER A 167 -25.99 -26.57 16.01
N LEU A 168 -26.35 -26.31 14.75
CA LEU A 168 -27.74 -26.14 14.29
C LEU A 168 -28.41 -27.47 13.92
N GLY A 169 -27.70 -28.60 14.07
CA GLY A 169 -28.19 -29.92 13.71
C GLY A 169 -28.15 -30.24 12.21
N LEU A 170 -27.52 -29.39 11.39
CA LEU A 170 -27.36 -29.66 9.96
C LEU A 170 -26.20 -30.63 9.78
N THR A 171 -26.48 -31.79 9.20
CA THR A 171 -25.51 -32.90 9.08
C THR A 171 -25.23 -33.28 7.64
N THR A 172 -26.14 -32.97 6.71
CA THR A 172 -25.96 -33.25 5.28
C THR A 172 -25.55 -31.99 4.51
N GLN A 173 -24.86 -32.18 3.39
CA GLN A 173 -24.41 -31.08 2.55
C GLN A 173 -25.60 -30.34 1.90
N ASP A 174 -26.66 -31.06 1.54
CA ASP A 174 -27.85 -30.48 0.91
C ASP A 174 -28.63 -29.59 1.90
N GLU A 175 -28.76 -30.01 3.16
CA GLU A 175 -29.32 -29.19 4.24
C GLU A 175 -28.57 -27.86 4.40
N ILE A 176 -27.23 -27.90 4.35
CA ILE A 176 -26.39 -26.70 4.46
C ILE A 176 -26.65 -25.76 3.28
N ILE A 177 -26.73 -26.28 2.04
CA ILE A 177 -27.00 -25.49 0.84
C ILE A 177 -28.37 -24.80 0.94
N HIS A 178 -29.42 -25.54 1.32
CA HIS A 178 -30.77 -24.98 1.50
C HIS A 178 -30.80 -23.93 2.62
N TYR A 179 -30.11 -24.17 3.72
CA TYR A 179 -29.98 -23.20 4.82
C TYR A 179 -29.29 -21.91 4.34
N GLU A 180 -28.15 -22.02 3.63
CA GLU A 180 -27.42 -20.87 3.09
C GLU A 180 -28.27 -20.06 2.11
N GLN A 181 -29.01 -20.73 1.23
CA GLN A 181 -29.95 -20.09 0.29
C GLN A 181 -31.05 -19.32 1.03
N HIS A 182 -31.67 -19.94 2.04
CA HIS A 182 -32.73 -19.30 2.82
C HIS A 182 -32.19 -18.08 3.59
N VAL A 183 -31.03 -18.21 4.25
CA VAL A 183 -30.37 -17.09 4.94
C VAL A 183 -29.98 -15.98 3.97
N ALA A 184 -29.46 -16.32 2.79
CA ALA A 184 -29.10 -15.34 1.75
C ALA A 184 -30.33 -14.60 1.23
N TYR A 185 -31.44 -15.30 0.98
CA TYR A 185 -32.70 -14.71 0.56
C TYR A 185 -33.24 -13.74 1.61
N GLN A 186 -33.28 -14.17 2.89
CA GLN A 186 -33.70 -13.30 4.00
C GLN A 186 -32.82 -12.05 4.12
N ARG A 187 -31.49 -12.19 4.01
CA ARG A 187 -30.55 -11.07 4.02
C ARG A 187 -30.81 -10.10 2.86
N GLN A 188 -31.07 -10.60 1.66
CA GLN A 188 -31.41 -9.75 0.51
C GLN A 188 -32.73 -9.00 0.73
N GLN A 189 -33.76 -9.66 1.27
CA GLN A 189 -35.03 -9.02 1.57
C GLN A 189 -34.88 -7.92 2.62
N GLN A 190 -34.13 -8.16 3.70
CA GLN A 190 -33.81 -7.12 4.69
C GLN A 190 -33.05 -5.94 4.07
N LEU A 191 -32.08 -6.20 3.18
CA LEU A 191 -31.35 -5.14 2.47
C LEU A 191 -32.28 -4.32 1.55
N ARG A 192 -33.25 -4.96 0.89
CA ARG A 192 -34.27 -4.27 0.06
C ARG A 192 -35.19 -3.41 0.93
N GLN A 193 -35.68 -3.94 2.05
CA GLN A 193 -36.50 -3.18 3.00
C GLN A 193 -35.72 -2.00 3.59
N ASN A 194 -34.47 -2.20 3.99
CA ASN A 194 -33.59 -1.14 4.50
C ASN A 194 -33.30 -0.06 3.44
N LYS A 195 -33.13 -0.44 2.17
CA LYS A 195 -33.00 0.51 1.05
C LYS A 195 -34.30 1.30 0.84
N ALA A 196 -35.46 0.64 0.85
CA ALA A 196 -36.77 1.29 0.72
C ALA A 196 -37.04 2.26 1.88
N ALA A 197 -36.75 1.87 3.12
CA ALA A 197 -36.88 2.72 4.30
C ALA A 197 -35.97 3.96 4.23
N LYS A 198 -34.73 3.82 3.73
CA LYS A 198 -33.82 4.94 3.48
C LYS A 198 -34.33 5.89 2.40
N LEU A 199 -34.93 5.37 1.33
CA LEU A 199 -35.56 6.18 0.28
C LEU A 199 -36.78 6.93 0.82
N ASN A 200 -37.63 6.26 1.61
CA ASN A 200 -38.79 6.89 2.22
C ASN A 200 -38.41 7.97 3.25
N ARG A 201 -37.37 7.76 4.07
CA ARG A 201 -36.82 8.82 4.93
C ARG A 201 -36.33 10.02 4.12
N LYS A 202 -35.65 9.81 2.99
CA LYS A 202 -35.20 10.89 2.10
C LYS A 202 -36.37 11.64 1.46
N SER A 203 -37.43 10.93 1.06
CA SER A 203 -38.64 11.55 0.48
C SER A 203 -39.38 12.38 1.53
N VAL A 204 -39.51 11.89 2.77
CA VAL A 204 -40.12 12.62 3.89
C VAL A 204 -39.30 13.87 4.25
N VAL A 205 -37.98 13.79 4.31
CA VAL A 205 -37.10 14.95 4.54
C VAL A 205 -37.21 15.98 3.42
N ASN A 206 -37.32 15.53 2.16
CA ASN A 206 -37.56 16.43 1.02
C ASN A 206 -38.94 17.07 1.06
N LYS A 207 -40.00 16.32 1.42
CA LYS A 207 -41.35 16.87 1.64
C LYS A 207 -41.33 17.88 2.77
N HIS A 208 -40.71 17.59 3.91
CA HIS A 208 -40.59 18.52 5.04
C HIS A 208 -39.82 19.79 4.67
N ARG A 209 -38.72 19.68 3.89
CA ARG A 209 -38.02 20.84 3.32
C ARG A 209 -38.90 21.65 2.38
N LEU A 210 -39.71 20.99 1.55
CA LEU A 210 -40.66 21.66 0.65
C LEU A 210 -41.73 22.40 1.46
N TYR A 211 -42.33 21.77 2.48
CA TYR A 211 -43.30 22.40 3.37
C TYR A 211 -42.70 23.58 4.14
N GLN A 212 -41.45 23.49 4.62
CA GLN A 212 -40.75 24.64 5.22
C GLN A 212 -40.50 25.77 4.21
N PHE A 213 -40.16 25.43 2.96
CA PHE A 213 -39.94 26.40 1.90
C PHE A 213 -41.24 27.10 1.47
N THR A 214 -42.35 26.37 1.32
CA THR A 214 -43.66 26.94 0.99
C THR A 214 -44.25 27.74 2.16
N PHE A 215 -44.05 27.31 3.41
CA PHE A 215 -44.45 28.07 4.60
C PHE A 215 -43.74 29.43 4.66
N ASN A 216 -42.42 29.47 4.40
CA ASN A 216 -41.67 30.73 4.36
C ASN A 216 -42.10 31.66 3.21
N LEU A 217 -42.52 31.12 2.07
CA LEU A 217 -43.11 31.91 0.98
C LEU A 217 -44.52 32.41 1.33
N GLY A 218 -45.34 31.59 2.00
CA GLY A 218 -46.68 31.97 2.46
C GLY A 218 -46.65 33.06 3.53
N GLN A 219 -45.67 33.04 4.43
CA GLN A 219 -45.39 34.14 5.37
C GLN A 219 -45.00 35.43 4.64
N GLN A 220 -44.28 35.33 3.52
CA GLN A 220 -43.91 36.47 2.69
C GLN A 220 -45.10 37.09 1.94
N TRP A 221 -46.17 36.32 1.71
CA TRP A 221 -47.40 36.77 1.05
C TRP A 221 -48.44 37.32 2.04
N LEU A 222 -48.60 36.69 3.22
CA LEU A 222 -49.47 37.18 4.30
C LEU A 222 -48.99 38.51 4.90
N CYS A 223 -47.68 38.77 4.94
CA CYS A 223 -47.13 40.06 5.39
C CYS A 223 -47.24 41.19 4.35
N ASN A 224 -47.87 40.98 3.18
CA ASN A 224 -47.99 41.99 2.12
C ASN A 224 -49.42 42.51 1.91
N ILE A 225 -50.36 42.20 2.82
CA ILE A 225 -51.76 42.67 2.72
C ILE A 225 -52.04 43.89 3.63
N ASN A 226 -51.13 44.26 4.53
CA ASN A 226 -51.29 45.47 5.34
C ASN A 226 -49.96 46.18 5.57
N THR A 227 -49.57 47.04 4.63
CA THR A 227 -48.95 48.34 4.89
C THR A 227 -48.85 49.10 3.58
N GLY A 228 -49.47 50.28 3.54
CA GLY A 228 -49.18 51.29 2.52
C GLY A 228 -47.75 51.81 2.60
N THR A 229 -47.42 52.61 1.59
CA THR A 229 -46.25 53.48 1.39
C THR A 229 -44.88 52.84 1.09
N SER A 230 -44.54 52.91 -0.20
CA SER A 230 -43.26 53.33 -0.82
C SER A 230 -41.96 53.11 -0.04
N ILE A 231 -41.03 52.30 -0.61
CA ILE A 231 -39.59 52.61 -0.68
C ILE A 231 -38.91 51.81 -1.83
N LYS A 232 -38.35 52.60 -2.76
CA LYS A 232 -37.26 52.42 -3.74
C LYS A 232 -36.66 51.03 -3.96
N LYS A 233 -36.77 50.56 -5.21
CA LYS A 233 -35.98 49.48 -5.82
C LYS A 233 -34.47 49.75 -5.69
N ARG A 234 -33.76 48.96 -4.86
CA ARG A 234 -32.30 48.77 -4.98
C ARG A 234 -32.02 47.38 -5.55
N LYS A 235 -31.64 47.32 -6.83
CA LYS A 235 -30.94 46.17 -7.42
C LYS A 235 -29.65 45.92 -6.63
N LYS A 236 -29.62 44.90 -5.77
CA LYS A 236 -28.38 44.38 -5.21
C LYS A 236 -27.92 43.19 -6.05
N ARG A 237 -26.80 43.40 -6.74
CA ARG A 237 -26.10 42.48 -7.64
C ARG A 237 -26.00 41.09 -7.01
N ARG A 238 -26.26 40.06 -7.82
CA ARG A 238 -25.97 38.65 -7.49
C ARG A 238 -24.48 38.53 -7.13
N ARG A 239 -24.18 38.14 -5.89
CA ARG A 239 -22.86 37.60 -5.55
C ARG A 239 -22.79 36.15 -6.05
N PRO A 240 -21.74 35.74 -6.77
CA PRO A 240 -21.54 34.33 -7.07
C PRO A 240 -21.37 33.58 -5.74
N LYS A 241 -22.15 32.52 -5.54
CA LYS A 241 -21.96 31.63 -4.40
C LYS A 241 -20.68 30.84 -4.65
N PHE A 242 -19.62 31.22 -3.93
CA PHE A 242 -18.43 30.39 -3.79
C PHE A 242 -18.82 28.98 -3.37
N HIS A 243 -18.22 27.98 -4.03
CA HIS A 243 -18.23 26.60 -3.57
C HIS A 243 -17.54 26.56 -2.20
N ARG A 244 -18.33 26.51 -1.13
CA ARG A 244 -17.80 26.28 0.21
C ARG A 244 -17.40 24.81 0.30
N ARG A 245 -16.10 24.54 0.36
CA ARG A 245 -15.57 23.20 0.68
C ARG A 245 -16.28 22.69 1.95
N LYS A 246 -16.84 21.48 1.89
CA LYS A 246 -17.39 20.79 3.05
C LYS A 246 -16.24 20.55 4.03
N VAL A 247 -16.19 21.32 5.11
CA VAL A 247 -15.32 21.00 6.25
C VAL A 247 -15.98 19.82 6.98
N HIS A 248 -15.29 18.69 6.99
CA HIS A 248 -15.69 17.50 7.74
C HIS A 248 -15.82 17.86 9.23
N VAL A 249 -17.05 17.82 9.76
CA VAL A 249 -17.38 18.12 11.17
C VAL A 249 -16.71 17.14 12.14
N ALA A 250 -16.19 16.01 11.65
CA ALA A 250 -15.49 15.00 12.44
C ALA A 250 -14.14 15.47 13.02
N SER A 251 -13.43 16.41 12.40
CA SER A 251 -12.10 16.85 12.90
C SER A 251 -12.21 17.77 14.12
N ARG A 252 -13.28 18.57 14.23
CA ARG A 252 -13.47 19.50 15.37
C ARG A 252 -13.85 18.80 16.68
N ARG A 253 -14.47 17.61 16.62
CA ARG A 253 -14.73 16.80 17.83
C ARG A 253 -13.43 16.22 18.41
N ARG A 254 -12.58 15.63 17.56
CA ARG A 254 -11.29 15.06 18.00
C ARG A 254 -10.34 16.09 18.62
N ILE A 255 -10.32 17.32 18.08
CA ILE A 255 -9.48 18.40 18.62
C ILE A 255 -9.99 18.86 20.00
N ARG A 256 -11.32 18.90 20.22
CA ARG A 256 -11.89 19.21 21.54
C ARG A 256 -11.66 18.09 22.56
N GLU A 257 -11.75 16.84 22.14
CA GLU A 257 -11.48 15.67 22.99
C GLU A 257 -9.99 15.61 23.40
N GLN A 258 -9.06 15.91 22.48
CA GLN A 258 -7.63 16.01 22.82
C GLN A 258 -7.31 17.18 23.76
N GLN A 259 -7.97 18.33 23.60
CA GLN A 259 -7.78 19.48 24.51
C GLN A 259 -8.35 19.23 25.92
N GLN A 260 -9.41 18.43 26.05
CA GLN A 260 -9.95 18.03 27.35
C GLN A 260 -9.05 16.99 28.04
N LEU A 261 -8.50 16.03 27.30
CA LEU A 261 -7.56 15.04 27.84
C LEU A 261 -6.23 15.68 28.28
N SER A 262 -5.73 16.69 27.56
CA SER A 262 -4.52 17.41 27.98
C SER A 262 -4.71 18.28 29.23
N GLN A 263 -5.93 18.75 29.49
CA GLN A 263 -6.24 19.51 30.72
C GLN A 263 -6.41 18.61 31.95
N GLN A 264 -6.72 17.32 31.77
CA GLN A 264 -6.82 16.34 32.86
C GLN A 264 -5.47 15.76 33.31
N GLN A 265 -4.37 16.01 32.58
CA GLN A 265 -3.02 15.50 32.93
C GLN A 265 -2.12 16.56 33.60
N LEU A 266 -2.64 17.77 33.84
CA LEU A 266 -1.90 18.89 34.45
C LEU A 266 -2.58 19.44 35.73
N GLY A 267 -3.47 18.66 36.33
CA GLY A 267 -4.00 18.86 37.68
C GLY A 267 -3.87 17.57 38.47
#